data_AF-A0A6L8HWH2-F1
#
_entry.id   AF-A0A6L8HWH2-F1
#
_cell.length_a   1.000
_cell.length_b   1.000
_cell.length_c   1.000
_cell.angle_alpha   90.00
_cell.angle_beta   90.00
_cell.angle_gamma   90.00
#
_symmetry.space_group_name_H-M   'P 1'
#
loop_
_entity.id
_entity.type
_entity.pdbx_description
1 polymer ?
#
loop_
_entity_poly.entity_id
_entity_poly.type
_entity_poly.pdbx_seq_one_letter_code
_entity_poly.pdbx_strand_id
1 'polypeptide(L)' 'MANVRVDIDEEACAEVMRRFGLVSKSEAINFALRRLAIRPATLEEVEALEGSGWEGNLDEMRSSEGRIL' A
#
# COMPACT_ATOMS: atom_id res chain seq x y z
N MET A 1 3.00 11.16 18.01
CA MET A 1 3.45 11.83 16.78
C MET A 1 4.27 13.04 17.17
N ALA A 2 5.34 13.35 16.43
CA ALA A 2 6.12 14.57 16.62
C ALA A 2 5.61 15.68 15.68
N ASN A 3 5.67 16.94 16.12
CA ASN A 3 5.35 18.09 15.28
C ASN A 3 6.66 18.68 14.76
N VAL A 4 6.84 18.65 13.44
CA VAL A 4 8.06 19.10 12.77
C VAL A 4 7.67 20.07 11.67
N ARG A 5 8.40 21.18 11.55
CA ARG A 5 8.26 22.11 10.43
C ARG A 5 9.24 21.70 9.33
N VAL A 6 8.71 21.42 8.15
CA VAL A 6 9.49 21.09 6.95
C VAL A 6 8.97 21.92 5.80
N ASP A 7 9.88 22.40 4.94
CA ASP A 7 9.50 22.99 3.67
C ASP A 7 9.22 21.86 2.68
N ILE A 8 8.12 21.99 1.94
CA ILE A 8 7.68 20.99 0.97
C ILE A 8 7.35 21.67 -0.36
N ASP A 9 7.60 20.95 -1.45
CA ASP A 9 7.05 21.31 -2.75
C ASP A 9 5.53 21.14 -2.71
N GLU A 10 4.80 22.25 -2.89
CA GLU A 10 3.34 22.28 -2.81
C GLU A 10 2.67 21.56 -3.98
N GLU A 11 3.25 21.61 -5.18
CA GLU A 11 2.72 20.93 -6.36
C GLU A 11 2.88 19.42 -6.22
N ALA A 12 4.06 18.96 -5.77
CA ALA A 12 4.31 17.55 -5.51
C ALA A 12 3.38 17.02 -4.40
N CYS A 13 3.17 17.79 -3.33
CA CYS A 13 2.28 17.41 -2.24
C CYS A 13 0.82 17.31 -2.73
N ALA A 14 0.35 18.29 -3.50
CA ALA A 14 -0.99 18.29 -4.07
C ALA A 14 -1.22 17.09 -5.00
N GLU A 15 -0.22 16.72 -5.81
CA GLU A 15 -0.33 15.57 -6.70
C GLU A 15 -0.41 14.25 -5.94
N VAL A 16 0.36 14.07 -4.86
CA VAL A 16 0.23 12.90 -3.97
C VAL A 16 -1.15 12.86 -3.33
N MET A 17 -1.64 13.99 -2.79
CA MET A 17 -2.97 14.07 -2.21
C MET A 17 -4.06 13.68 -3.20
N ARG A 18 -3.99 14.20 -4.44
CA ARG A 18 -4.94 13.90 -5.51
C ARG A 18 -4.88 12.43 -5.94
N ARG A 19 -3.69 11.86 -6.11
CA ARG A 19 -3.51 10.45 -6.53
C ARG A 19 -4.03 9.45 -5.51
N PHE A 20 -3.89 9.75 -4.23
CA PHE A 20 -4.19 8.82 -3.13
C PHE A 20 -5.43 9.24 -2.30
N GLY A 21 -6.16 10.28 -2.71
CA GLY A 21 -7.39 10.73 -2.07
C GLY A 21 -7.19 11.25 -0.63
N LEU A 22 -6.06 11.91 -0.35
CA LEU A 22 -5.69 12.35 1.00
C LEU A 22 -6.22 13.77 1.26
N VAL A 23 -6.73 14.00 2.47
CA VAL A 23 -7.44 15.26 2.80
C VAL A 23 -6.53 16.29 3.45
N SER A 24 -5.31 15.91 3.85
CA SER A 24 -4.33 16.84 4.42
C SER A 24 -2.89 16.60 3.95
N LYS A 25 -2.09 17.68 3.98
CA LYS A 25 -0.64 17.62 3.71
C LYS A 25 0.07 16.67 4.68
N SER A 26 -0.33 16.66 5.95
CA SER A 26 0.22 15.75 6.96
C SER A 26 -0.04 14.28 6.64
N GLU A 27 -1.24 13.93 6.12
CA GLU A 27 -1.52 12.58 5.64
C GLU A 27 -0.67 12.21 4.45
N ALA A 28 -0.51 13.11 3.47
CA ALA A 28 0.35 12.91 2.30
C ALA A 28 1.80 12.64 2.68
N ILE A 29 2.35 13.43 3.61
CA ILE A 29 3.72 13.25 4.09
C ILE A 29 3.88 11.91 4.81
N ASN A 30 2.97 11.58 5.74
CA ASN A 30 3.03 10.31 6.46
C ASN A 30 2.86 9.11 5.53
N PHE A 31 1.96 9.21 4.54
CA PHE A 31 1.75 8.19 3.53
C PHE A 31 3.02 7.97 2.70
N ALA A 32 3.63 9.04 2.19
CA ALA A 32 4.86 8.97 1.41
C ALA A 32 6.01 8.35 2.20
N LEU A 33 6.22 8.78 3.46
CA LEU A 33 7.26 8.24 4.33
C LEU A 33 7.07 6.74 4.57
N ARG A 34 5.86 6.30 4.89
CA ARG A 34 5.56 4.88 5.10
C ARG A 34 5.75 4.08 3.82
N ARG A 35 5.30 4.61 2.68
CA ARG A 35 5.42 3.95 1.38
C ARG A 35 6.89 3.77 0.98
N LEU A 36 7.73 4.77 1.22
CA LEU A 36 9.16 4.73 0.91
C LEU A 36 9.96 3.90 1.92
N ALA A 37 9.50 3.79 3.17
CA ALA A 37 10.13 2.95 4.18
C ALA A 37 9.91 1.45 3.95
N ILE A 38 8.98 1.05 3.05
CA ILE A 38 8.80 -0.35 2.69
C ILE A 38 10.05 -0.83 1.95
N ARG A 39 10.81 -1.70 2.59
CA ARG A 39 11.84 -2.49 1.93
C ARG A 39 11.18 -3.66 1.21
N PRO A 40 11.54 -3.94 -0.06
CA PRO A 40 11.15 -5.20 -0.70
C PRO A 40 11.60 -6.39 0.14
N ALA A 41 10.76 -7.42 0.25
CA ALA A 41 11.17 -8.68 0.86
C ALA A 41 12.39 -9.25 0.12
N THR A 42 13.33 -9.83 0.85
CA THR A 42 14.42 -10.60 0.24
C THR A 42 13.86 -11.89 -0.35
N LEU A 43 14.62 -12.52 -1.25
CA LEU A 43 14.24 -13.82 -1.80
C LEU A 43 14.04 -14.86 -0.68
N GLU A 44 14.96 -14.89 0.28
CA GLU A 44 14.89 -15.78 1.45
C GLU A 44 13.65 -15.51 2.32
N GLU A 45 13.29 -14.24 2.52
CA GLU A 45 12.06 -13.88 3.25
C GLU A 45 10.79 -14.34 2.52
N VAL A 46 10.80 -14.34 1.18
CA VAL A 46 9.69 -14.85 0.37
C VAL A 46 9.65 -16.37 0.36
N GLU A 47 10.80 -17.03 0.26
CA GLU A 47 10.91 -18.50 0.34
C GLU A 47 10.48 -19.03 1.71
N ALA A 48 10.76 -18.29 2.79
CA ALA A 48 10.27 -18.64 4.13
C ALA A 48 8.73 -18.56 4.27
N LEU A 49 8.04 -17.85 3.38
CA LEU A 49 6.58 -17.84 3.29
C LEU A 49 6.04 -19.01 2.46
N GLU A 50 6.89 -19.74 1.72
CA GLU A 50 6.48 -20.95 1.03
C GLU A 50 5.98 -21.98 2.04
N GLY A 51 4.72 -22.39 1.91
CA GLY A 51 4.07 -23.28 2.87
C GLY A 51 3.48 -22.57 4.09
N SER A 52 3.50 -21.23 4.19
CA SER A 52 2.57 -20.50 5.04
C SER A 52 1.17 -20.72 4.44
N GLY A 53 0.50 -21.76 4.94
CA GLY A 53 -0.66 -22.36 4.29
C GLY A 53 -1.73 -21.35 3.91
N TRP A 54 -2.29 -21.52 2.72
CA TRP A 54 -3.52 -20.87 2.31
C TRP A 54 -4.65 -21.90 2.39
N GLU A 55 -5.62 -21.67 3.27
CA GLU A 55 -6.72 -22.61 3.56
C GLU A 55 -7.95 -22.41 2.66
N GLY A 56 -7.88 -21.48 1.70
CA GLY A 56 -9.00 -21.21 0.80
C GLY A 56 -9.21 -22.29 -0.26
N ASN A 57 -10.37 -22.27 -0.90
CA ASN A 57 -10.67 -23.09 -2.07
C ASN A 57 -10.52 -22.24 -3.34
N LEU A 58 -9.50 -22.57 -4.15
CA LEU A 58 -9.18 -21.81 -5.37
C LEU A 58 -10.28 -21.92 -6.43
N ASP A 59 -10.95 -23.07 -6.50
CA ASP A 59 -12.01 -23.33 -7.47
C ASP A 59 -13.28 -22.54 -7.13
N GLU A 60 -13.58 -22.43 -5.84
CA GLU A 60 -14.72 -21.63 -5.35
C GLU A 60 -14.55 -20.15 -5.73
N MET A 61 -13.37 -19.58 -5.53
CA MET A 61 -13.08 -18.18 -5.89
C MET A 61 -13.21 -17.92 -7.38
N ARG A 62 -12.70 -18.83 -8.23
CA ARG A 62 -12.76 -18.70 -9.69
C ARG A 62 -14.17 -18.90 -10.26
N SER A 63 -15.00 -19.68 -9.58
CA SER A 63 -16.40 -19.89 -10.00
C SER A 63 -17.28 -18.65 -9.86
N SER A 64 -16.85 -17.66 -9.06
CA SER A 64 -17.58 -16.40 -8.83
C SER A 64 -17.48 -15.40 -9.99
N GLU A 65 -16.55 -15.58 -10.95
CA GLU A 65 -16.36 -14.69 -12.10
C GLU A 65 -17.31 -14.98 -13.28
N GLY A 66 -18.25 -15.91 -13.13
CA GLY A 66 -19.11 -16.39 -14.22
C GLY A 66 -20.61 -16.05 -14.14
N ARG A 67 -21.04 -15.09 -13.32
CA ARG A 67 -22.46 -14.66 -13.28
C ARG A 67 -22.59 -13.15 -13.32
N ILE A 68 -22.59 -12.62 -14.54
CA ILE A 68 -23.24 -11.35 -14.86
C ILE A 68 -24.69 -11.71 -15.20
N LEU A 69 -25.63 -11.40 -14.30
CA LEU A 69 -27.04 -11.24 -14.63
C LEU A 69 -27.29 -9.78 -14.99
#